data_AF-A0A7V2ICG4-F1
#
_entry.id   AF-A0A7V2ICG4-F1
#
_cell.length_a   1.000
_cell.length_b   1.000
_cell.length_c   1.000
_cell.angle_alpha   90.00
_cell.angle_beta   90.00
_cell.angle_gamma   90.00
#
_symmetry.space_group_name_H-M   'P 1'
#
loop_
_entity.id
_entity.type
_entity.pdbx_description
1 polymer ?
#
loop_
_entity_poly.entity_id
_entity_poly.type
_entity_poly.pdbx_seq_one_letter_code
_entity_poly.pdbx_strand_id
1 'polypeptide(L)'
;MHDAARRLLLGLALGTGLALGATGAPAAERLAPLVQGWERYFTVEWRVGEARGRPVVWGYVQNAWGLPAIRVQLLVEGLDGAGQVIGQRVEWLADGTLMPGERAYFEVPAPGPAAQYRVSVFAFDWLLGDGRARRRL
;
A
#
# COMPACT_ATOMS: atom_id res chain seq x y z
N MET A 1 -73.60 -32.49 19.65
CA MET A 1 -72.57 -33.55 19.78
C MET A 1 -71.21 -32.89 19.62
N HIS A 2 -70.44 -32.88 20.72
CA HIS A 2 -69.04 -32.43 20.90
C HIS A 2 -68.84 -30.90 20.81
N ASP A 3 -68.74 -30.15 21.92
CA ASP A 3 -67.54 -29.93 22.77
C ASP A 3 -66.27 -29.67 21.94
N ALA A 4 -65.40 -28.69 22.20
CA ALA A 4 -65.30 -27.67 23.22
C ALA A 4 -64.14 -26.72 22.86
N ALA A 5 -64.09 -25.60 23.58
CA ALA A 5 -62.87 -25.04 24.18
C ALA A 5 -61.89 -24.18 23.34
N ARG A 6 -61.85 -22.92 23.81
CA ARG A 6 -60.66 -22.23 24.33
C ARG A 6 -59.77 -21.42 23.37
N ARG A 7 -59.93 -20.10 23.60
CA ARG A 7 -58.89 -19.12 24.00
C ARG A 7 -58.30 -18.25 22.89
N LEU A 8 -58.70 -16.98 22.98
CA LEU A 8 -57.98 -15.76 22.58
C LEU A 8 -56.46 -15.88 22.76
N LEU A 9 -55.68 -15.27 21.86
CA LEU A 9 -55.06 -13.95 22.10
C LEU A 9 -54.32 -13.41 20.85
N LEU A 10 -54.35 -12.08 20.79
CA LEU A 10 -53.75 -11.14 19.85
C LEU A 10 -52.28 -11.38 19.48
N GLY A 11 -51.89 -10.98 18.27
CA GLY A 11 -50.49 -10.86 17.85
C GLY A 11 -50.33 -9.99 16.61
N LEU A 12 -50.10 -8.71 16.84
CA LEU A 12 -49.93 -7.60 15.91
C LEU A 12 -48.83 -7.83 14.84
N ALA A 13 -49.08 -7.26 13.66
CA ALA A 13 -48.20 -7.22 12.49
C ALA A 13 -46.88 -6.45 12.73
N LEU A 14 -45.85 -6.73 11.91
CA LEU A 14 -45.07 -5.80 11.06
C LEU A 14 -43.63 -6.30 10.82
N GLY A 15 -43.11 -6.04 9.62
CA GLY A 15 -41.69 -5.79 9.44
C GLY A 15 -41.05 -6.39 8.19
N THR A 16 -41.43 -5.90 7.01
CA THR A 16 -40.63 -6.07 5.79
C THR A 16 -39.30 -5.35 5.98
N GLY A 17 -38.23 -6.10 6.28
CA GLY A 17 -36.88 -5.55 6.35
C GLY A 17 -36.37 -5.25 4.95
N LEU A 18 -36.35 -3.97 4.54
CA LEU A 18 -35.55 -3.52 3.42
C LEU A 18 -34.08 -3.73 3.78
N ALA A 19 -33.44 -4.71 3.15
CA ALA A 19 -31.98 -4.80 3.14
C ALA A 19 -31.45 -3.65 2.27
N LEU A 20 -31.00 -2.58 2.91
CA LEU A 20 -30.16 -1.55 2.29
C LEU A 20 -28.87 -2.23 1.85
N GLY A 21 -28.79 -2.59 0.58
CA GLY A 21 -27.55 -3.02 -0.05
C GLY A 21 -26.57 -1.87 -0.01
N ALA A 22 -25.64 -1.89 0.95
CA ALA A 22 -24.44 -1.07 0.88
C ALA A 22 -23.66 -1.52 -0.36
N THR A 23 -23.82 -0.81 -1.47
CA THR A 23 -22.92 -0.93 -2.61
C THR A 23 -21.57 -0.39 -2.15
N GLY A 24 -20.77 -1.24 -1.52
CA GLY A 24 -19.37 -0.95 -1.30
C GLY A 24 -18.74 -0.68 -2.66
N ALA A 25 -18.11 0.49 -2.82
CA ALA A 25 -17.25 0.72 -3.97
C ALA A 25 -16.27 -0.46 -4.06
N PRO A 26 -15.97 -0.97 -5.28
CA PRO A 26 -14.95 -2.01 -5.41
C PRO A 26 -13.69 -1.52 -4.69
N ALA A 27 -13.21 -2.30 -3.73
CA ALA A 27 -11.97 -2.00 -3.04
C ALA A 27 -10.89 -1.84 -4.12
N ALA A 28 -10.24 -0.68 -4.17
CA ALA A 28 -9.13 -0.47 -5.07
C ALA A 28 -8.12 -1.61 -4.85
N GLU A 29 -7.61 -2.19 -5.94
CA GLU A 29 -6.67 -3.30 -5.86
C GLU A 29 -5.44 -2.85 -5.07
N ARG A 30 -5.12 -3.60 -4.01
CA ARG A 30 -3.97 -3.31 -3.15
C ARG A 30 -2.69 -3.62 -3.93
N LEU A 31 -1.86 -2.60 -4.11
CA LEU A 31 -0.53 -2.75 -4.68
C LEU A 31 0.39 -3.48 -3.70
N ALA A 32 1.31 -4.27 -4.22
CA ALA A 32 2.40 -4.87 -3.47
C ALA A 32 3.68 -4.74 -4.29
N PRO A 33 4.87 -4.82 -3.67
CA PRO A 33 6.12 -4.87 -4.42
C PRO A 33 6.05 -5.93 -5.52
N LEU A 34 6.39 -5.53 -6.74
CA LEU A 34 6.44 -6.47 -7.87
C LEU A 34 7.61 -7.41 -7.68
N VAL A 35 8.74 -6.91 -7.17
CA VAL A 35 9.91 -7.73 -6.85
C VAL A 35 9.89 -8.14 -5.38
N GLN A 36 9.57 -9.40 -5.12
CA GLN A 36 9.63 -9.97 -3.78
C GLN A 36 11.09 -10.10 -3.30
N GLY A 37 11.31 -9.85 -2.00
CA GLY A 37 12.64 -9.93 -1.39
C GLY A 37 13.59 -8.84 -1.87
N TRP A 38 13.08 -7.68 -2.28
CA TRP A 38 13.89 -6.53 -2.70
C TRP A 38 14.89 -6.08 -1.61
N GLU A 39 14.58 -6.37 -0.34
CA GLU A 39 15.37 -6.05 0.85
C GLU A 39 16.77 -6.69 0.83
N ARG A 40 16.96 -7.75 0.03
CA ARG A 40 18.28 -8.35 -0.17
C ARG A 40 19.22 -7.51 -1.02
N TYR A 41 18.68 -6.52 -1.75
CA TYR A 41 19.42 -5.67 -2.68
C TYR A 41 19.45 -4.22 -2.24
N PHE A 42 18.42 -3.76 -1.52
CA PHE A 42 18.31 -2.37 -1.09
C PHE A 42 18.05 -2.27 0.40
N THR A 43 18.66 -1.26 1.01
CA THR A 43 18.30 -0.78 2.35
C THR A 43 17.47 0.48 2.18
N VAL A 44 16.32 0.54 2.86
CA VAL A 44 15.46 1.73 2.86
C VAL A 44 15.32 2.25 4.29
N GLU A 45 15.78 3.48 4.50
CA GLU A 45 15.59 4.21 5.74
C GLU A 45 14.63 5.36 5.47
N TRP A 46 13.64 5.55 6.34
CA TRP A 46 12.62 6.55 6.10
C TRP A 46 12.04 7.10 7.39
N ARG A 47 11.47 8.31 7.29
CA ARG A 47 10.77 9.02 8.35
C ARG A 47 9.58 9.78 7.78
N VAL A 48 8.63 10.09 8.66
CA VAL A 48 7.52 11.00 8.36
C VAL A 48 7.97 12.43 8.64
N GLY A 49 7.56 13.36 7.79
CA GLY A 49 7.76 14.79 7.99
C GLY A 49 6.69 15.60 7.31
N GLU A 50 6.95 16.90 7.18
CA GLU A 50 6.11 17.82 6.44
C GLU A 50 6.94 18.65 5.47
N ALA A 51 6.43 18.82 4.25
CA ALA A 51 6.99 19.71 3.25
C ALA A 51 5.91 20.70 2.82
N ARG A 52 6.18 22.01 2.99
CA ARG A 52 5.24 23.09 2.65
C ARG A 52 3.84 22.89 3.27
N GLY A 53 3.80 22.42 4.51
CA GLY A 53 2.56 22.15 5.26
C GLY A 53 1.78 20.92 4.79
N ARG A 54 2.41 20.01 4.02
CA ARG A 54 1.82 18.74 3.58
C ARG A 54 2.63 17.56 4.11
N PRO A 55 1.98 16.49 4.58
CA PRO A 55 2.68 15.31 5.07
C PRO A 55 3.46 14.62 3.94
N VAL A 56 4.70 14.27 4.23
CA VAL A 56 5.61 13.55 3.33
C VAL A 56 6.27 12.38 4.07
N VAL A 57 6.68 11.38 3.30
CA VAL A 57 7.59 10.33 3.75
C VAL A 57 8.90 10.56 3.01
N TRP A 58 9.99 10.80 3.75
CA TRP A 58 11.31 11.08 3.20
C TRP A 58 12.35 10.14 3.77
N GLY A 59 13.46 9.98 3.05
CA GLY A 59 14.48 9.02 3.46
C GLY A 59 15.54 8.79 2.42
N TYR A 60 16.20 7.63 2.55
CA TYR A 60 17.24 7.18 1.64
C TYR A 60 17.01 5.75 1.21
N VAL A 61 17.30 5.48 -0.07
CA VAL A 61 17.42 4.14 -0.63
C VAL A 61 18.89 3.91 -0.92
N GLN A 62 19.48 2.86 -0.34
CA GLN A 62 20.84 2.44 -0.65
C GLN A 62 20.81 1.17 -1.51
N ASN A 63 21.60 1.15 -2.58
CA ASN A 63 21.88 -0.08 -3.32
C ASN A 63 22.98 -0.87 -2.61
N ALA A 64 22.59 -1.90 -1.86
CA ALA A 64 23.52 -2.82 -1.18
C ALA A 64 24.01 -3.95 -2.10
N TRP A 65 23.60 -3.97 -3.37
CA TRP A 65 23.95 -4.99 -4.34
C TRP A 65 25.12 -4.58 -5.24
N GLY A 66 25.80 -5.58 -5.83
CA GLY A 66 26.98 -5.39 -6.67
C GLY A 66 26.71 -4.92 -8.11
N LEU A 67 25.47 -4.61 -8.48
CA LEU A 67 25.11 -4.14 -9.83
C LEU A 67 24.43 -2.76 -9.76
N PRO A 68 24.62 -1.89 -10.76
CA PRO A 68 23.88 -0.62 -10.84
C PRO A 68 22.38 -0.88 -11.06
N ALA A 69 21.54 -0.27 -10.24
CA ALA A 69 20.09 -0.31 -10.39
C ALA A 69 19.60 0.91 -11.19
N ILE A 70 18.62 0.71 -12.06
CA ILE A 70 17.94 1.78 -12.78
C ILE A 70 16.44 1.61 -12.63
N ARG A 71 15.68 2.66 -12.98
CA ARG A 71 14.21 2.62 -12.95
C ARG A 71 13.67 2.14 -11.60
N VAL A 72 14.28 2.61 -10.51
CA VAL A 72 13.87 2.27 -9.16
C VAL A 72 12.58 3.02 -8.83
N GLN A 73 11.57 2.28 -8.40
CA GLN A 73 10.29 2.79 -7.93
C GLN A 73 10.10 2.42 -6.46
N LEU A 74 9.49 3.32 -5.70
CA LEU A 74 9.12 3.11 -4.31
C LEU A 74 7.61 3.00 -4.18
N LEU A 75 7.15 2.08 -3.32
CA LEU A 75 5.78 1.99 -2.86
C LEU A 75 5.74 2.51 -1.42
N VAL A 76 5.01 3.60 -1.21
CA VAL A 76 4.68 4.17 0.10
C VAL A 76 3.25 3.80 0.45
N GLU A 77 3.07 3.15 1.59
CA GLU A 77 1.77 2.72 2.10
C GLU A 77 1.47 3.45 3.41
N GLY A 78 0.25 3.97 3.53
CA GLY A 78 -0.32 4.43 4.78
C GLY A 78 -1.09 3.30 5.45
N LEU A 79 -0.84 3.08 6.73
CA LEU A 79 -1.43 2.02 7.54
C LEU A 79 -2.31 2.60 8.65
N ASP A 80 -3.43 1.95 8.94
CA ASP A 80 -4.22 2.23 10.13
C ASP A 80 -3.59 1.63 11.41
N GLY A 81 -4.24 1.82 12.56
CA GLY A 81 -3.77 1.29 13.85
C GLY A 81 -3.73 -0.24 13.94
N ALA A 82 -4.43 -0.95 13.05
CA ALA A 82 -4.42 -2.41 12.95
C ALA A 82 -3.40 -2.93 11.91
N GLY A 83 -2.65 -2.03 11.26
CA GLY A 83 -1.69 -2.36 10.21
C GLY A 83 -2.32 -2.63 8.85
N GLN A 84 -3.61 -2.31 8.65
CA GLN A 84 -4.24 -2.41 7.34
C GLN A 84 -3.86 -1.23 6.45
N VAL A 85 -3.61 -1.53 5.18
CA VAL A 85 -3.31 -0.51 4.18
C VAL A 85 -4.56 0.30 3.87
N ILE A 86 -4.50 1.61 4.09
CA ILE A 86 -5.58 2.58 3.88
C ILE A 86 -5.26 3.64 2.81
N GLY A 87 -4.01 3.65 2.33
CA GLY A 87 -3.59 4.49 1.21
C GLY A 87 -2.27 3.97 0.63
N GLN A 88 -2.08 4.12 -0.67
CA GLN A 88 -0.86 3.71 -1.36
C GLN A 88 -0.45 4.73 -2.41
N ARG A 89 0.85 4.88 -2.63
CA ARG A 89 1.43 5.69 -3.70
C ARG A 89 2.70 5.02 -4.20
N VAL A 90 2.83 4.92 -5.52
CA VAL A 90 4.08 4.52 -6.19
C VAL A 90 4.73 5.78 -6.76
N GLU A 91 6.02 5.98 -6.46
CA GLU A 91 6.82 7.08 -7.00
C GLU A 91 8.14 6.58 -7.56
N TRP A 92 8.67 7.31 -8.53
CA TRP A 92 10.04 7.10 -8.99
C TRP A 92 11.02 7.64 -7.95
N LEU A 93 12.07 6.88 -7.67
CA LEU A 93 13.22 7.44 -6.97
C LEU A 93 13.84 8.50 -7.88
N ALA A 94 14.02 9.71 -7.36
CA ALA A 94 14.60 10.80 -8.13
C ALA A 94 16.00 10.39 -8.59
N ASP A 95 16.26 10.65 -9.87
CA ASP A 95 17.54 10.57 -10.56
C ASP A 95 18.06 9.17 -10.94
N GLY A 96 18.31 9.00 -12.24
CA GLY A 96 19.44 8.24 -12.78
C GLY A 96 19.58 6.75 -12.41
N THR A 97 20.86 6.34 -12.38
CA THR A 97 21.32 4.99 -12.07
C THR A 97 21.86 5.00 -10.64
N LEU A 98 21.33 4.14 -9.77
CA LEU A 98 21.82 3.97 -8.41
C LEU A 98 22.96 2.94 -8.41
N MET A 99 24.19 3.43 -8.35
CA MET A 99 25.40 2.61 -8.43
C MET A 99 25.57 1.69 -7.20
N PRO A 100 26.38 0.62 -7.29
CA PRO A 100 26.68 -0.22 -6.13
C PRO A 100 27.21 0.59 -4.94
N GLY A 101 26.59 0.43 -3.77
CA GLY A 101 26.92 1.13 -2.53
C GLY A 101 26.36 2.56 -2.43
N GLU A 102 25.81 3.11 -3.50
CA GLU A 102 25.27 4.46 -3.53
C GLU A 102 23.96 4.56 -2.75
N ARG A 103 23.71 5.75 -2.19
CA ARG A 103 22.44 6.11 -1.55
C ARG A 103 21.80 7.29 -2.28
N ALA A 104 20.50 7.22 -2.51
CA ALA A 104 19.71 8.30 -3.08
C ALA A 104 18.65 8.77 -2.10
N TYR A 105 18.49 10.09 -1.98
CA TYR A 105 17.44 10.72 -1.20
C TYR A 105 16.10 10.58 -1.92
N PHE A 106 15.02 10.42 -1.16
CA PHE A 106 13.67 10.56 -1.67
C PHE A 106 12.80 11.37 -0.73
N GLU A 107 11.79 12.00 -1.31
CA GLU A 107 10.70 12.65 -0.61
C GLU A 107 9.43 12.39 -1.40
N VAL A 108 8.49 11.67 -0.80
CA VAL A 108 7.24 11.25 -1.43
C VAL A 108 6.08 11.83 -0.64
N PRO A 109 5.10 12.49 -1.28
CA PRO A 109 3.89 12.90 -0.59
C PRO A 109 3.22 11.69 0.08
N ALA A 110 2.77 11.84 1.32
CA ALA A 110 2.07 10.75 2.01
C ALA A 110 0.78 10.38 1.25
N PRO A 111 0.42 9.08 1.12
CA PRO A 111 -0.77 8.65 0.39
C PRO A 111 -2.11 8.95 1.10
N GLY A 112 -2.08 9.80 2.12
CA GLY A 112 -3.21 10.17 2.98
C GLY A 112 -2.78 10.18 4.45
N PRO A 113 -3.62 10.72 5.36
CA PRO A 113 -3.39 10.58 6.80
C PRO A 113 -3.40 9.11 7.20
N ALA A 114 -2.40 8.69 7.98
CA ALA A 114 -2.26 7.33 8.45
C ALA A 114 -1.67 7.28 9.85
N ALA A 115 -1.93 6.20 10.59
CA ALA A 115 -1.33 5.97 11.90
C ALA A 115 0.16 5.65 11.78
N GLN A 116 0.53 4.90 10.73
CA GLN A 116 1.89 4.50 10.42
C GLN A 116 2.09 4.50 8.89
N TYR A 117 3.35 4.47 8.46
CA TYR A 117 3.69 4.30 7.05
C TYR A 117 4.60 3.08 6.87
N ARG A 118 4.70 2.61 5.63
CA ARG A 118 5.67 1.61 5.20
C ARG A 118 6.22 2.03 3.84
N VAL A 119 7.53 1.86 3.65
CA VAL A 119 8.19 2.11 2.37
C VAL A 119 8.84 0.81 1.89
N SER A 120 8.66 0.50 0.63
CA SER A 120 9.27 -0.66 -0.03
C SER A 120 9.77 -0.28 -1.43
N VAL A 121 10.77 -1.00 -1.94
CA VAL A 121 11.12 -0.91 -3.36
C VAL A 121 10.08 -1.68 -4.15
N PHE A 122 9.31 -0.98 -4.97
CA PHE A 122 8.21 -1.54 -5.75
C PHE A 122 8.71 -2.31 -6.96
N ALA A 123 9.63 -1.71 -7.71
CA ALA A 123 10.21 -2.27 -8.93
C ALA A 123 11.58 -1.62 -9.21
N PHE A 124 12.44 -2.34 -9.93
CA PHE A 124 13.73 -1.85 -10.41
C PHE A 124 14.26 -2.75 -11.53
N ASP A 125 15.29 -2.29 -12.22
CA ASP A 125 16.04 -3.06 -13.21
C ASP A 125 17.53 -3.01 -12.91
N TRP A 126 18.27 -4.03 -13.31
CA TRP A 126 19.73 -4.00 -13.27
C TRP A 126 20.30 -3.52 -14.61
N LEU A 127 21.28 -2.63 -14.55
CA LEU A 127 22.11 -2.31 -15.69
C LEU A 127 23.23 -3.36 -15.79
N LEU A 128 23.15 -4.23 -16.81
CA LEU A 128 24.20 -5.19 -17.11
C LEU A 128 25.26 -4.57 -18.03
N GLY A 129 26.49 -5.07 -17.97
CA GLY A 129 27.65 -4.50 -18.69
C GLY A 129 27.52 -4.44 -20.23
N ASP A 130 26.47 -5.00 -20.83
CA ASP A 130 26.13 -4.90 -22.25
C ASP A 130 25.04 -3.85 -22.56
N GLY A 131 24.65 -3.03 -21.58
CA GLY A 131 23.64 -1.98 -21.72
C GLY A 131 22.19 -2.49 -21.73
N ARG A 132 21.96 -3.80 -21.55
CA ARG A 132 20.60 -4.35 -21.46
C ARG A 132 20.09 -4.25 -20.03
N ALA A 133 18.96 -3.59 -19.87
CA ALA A 133 18.20 -3.59 -18.62
C ALA A 133 17.37 -4.88 -18.53
N ARG A 134 17.61 -5.71 -17.50
CA ARG A 134 16.74 -6.86 -17.21
C ARG A 134 15.72 -6.49 -16.15
N ARG A 135 14.44 -6.60 -16.52
CA ARG A 135 13.31 -6.49 -15.59
C ARG A 135 13.22 -7.74 -14.75
N ARG A 136 13.30 -7.59 -13.43
CA ARG A 136 12.78 -8.62 -12.53
C ARG A 136 11.29 -8.32 -12.34
N LEU A 137 10.48 -9.29 -12.73
CA LEU A 137 9.12 -9.47 -12.27
C LEU A 137 9.14 -10.37 -11.03
#